data_AF-A0A941BK55-F1
#
_entry.id   AF-A0A941BK55-F1
#
_cell.length_a   1.000
_cell.length_b   1.000
_cell.length_c   1.000
_cell.angle_alpha   90.00
_cell.angle_beta   90.00
_cell.angle_gamma   90.00
#
_symmetry.space_group_name_H-M   'P 1'
#
loop_
_entity.id
_entity.type
_entity.pdbx_description
1 polymer ?
#
loop_
_entity_poly.entity_id
_entity_poly.type
_entity_poly.pdbx_seq_one_letter_code
_entity_poly.pdbx_strand_id
1 'polypeptide(L)'
;MKNLQEATERICELKGSLVALDTLVPALIDALPAPVRARLQGSFDTHAEVARTLMLPADISDLVLSSFERDVARIATSLRRVATAAQSGPVEALLLTTAAITTFARYRSLTRASGFFFRRDARLFLVSNRHVFADAASGHQPEHLEVVVHTDVQDLSRATVLGLPLFRDGLPLWREASDQAGPVDVAVLEIAPGQLPANAVLQAFEASDLQAGDEDIAIGDALTIVGFPMGFHDTVHHLAVARSASLASAYGIRFQRQGCFLTDARTHRGSSGAPVLRRRRQHDAGSGMPWQLIGVHSTRMDMHPRDEAQDESLGLNLAWYADVLNTLTADR
;
A
#
# COMPACT_ATOMS: atom_id res chain seq x y z
N MET A 1 -13.93 -12.85 60.47
CA MET A 1 -14.84 -11.97 59.68
C MET A 1 -14.20 -10.64 59.32
N LYS A 2 -13.50 -9.92 60.22
CA LYS A 2 -12.79 -8.65 59.90
C LYS A 2 -11.82 -8.72 58.70
N ASN A 3 -10.95 -9.74 58.62
CA ASN A 3 -9.98 -9.86 57.51
C ASN A 3 -10.59 -10.00 56.11
N LEU A 4 -11.75 -10.66 55.98
CA LEU A 4 -12.38 -10.86 54.66
C LEU A 4 -13.06 -9.59 54.18
N GLN A 5 -13.64 -8.83 55.13
CA GLN A 5 -14.25 -7.55 54.85
C GLN A 5 -13.19 -6.51 54.45
N GLU A 6 -12.10 -6.39 55.20
CA GLU A 6 -10.98 -5.49 54.86
C GLU A 6 -10.34 -5.86 53.50
N ALA A 7 -10.17 -7.16 53.20
CA ALA A 7 -9.69 -7.59 51.90
C ALA A 7 -10.65 -7.20 50.77
N THR A 8 -11.97 -7.33 51.00
CA THR A 8 -13.01 -6.95 50.03
C THR A 8 -13.00 -5.44 49.78
N GLU A 9 -12.89 -4.63 50.84
CA GLU A 9 -12.78 -3.17 50.75
C GLU A 9 -11.54 -2.77 49.94
N ARG A 10 -10.38 -3.39 50.21
CA ARG A 10 -9.14 -3.11 49.47
C ARG A 10 -9.22 -3.50 47.99
N ILE A 11 -9.88 -4.63 47.69
CA ILE A 11 -10.14 -5.05 46.31
C ILE A 11 -11.05 -4.05 45.59
N CYS A 12 -12.09 -3.55 46.27
CA CYS A 12 -12.98 -2.54 45.72
C CYS A 12 -12.25 -1.21 45.46
N GLU A 13 -11.38 -0.77 46.37
CA GLU A 13 -10.53 0.41 46.16
C GLU A 13 -9.62 0.24 44.93
N LEU A 14 -8.93 -0.89 44.81
CA LEU A 14 -8.06 -1.18 43.66
C LEU A 14 -8.84 -1.19 42.33
N LYS A 15 -10.03 -1.79 42.32
CA LYS A 15 -10.93 -1.76 41.15
C LYS A 15 -11.34 -0.34 40.79
N GLY A 16 -11.68 0.48 41.79
CA GLY A 16 -12.01 1.89 41.59
C GLY A 16 -10.85 2.67 40.96
N SER A 17 -9.63 2.48 41.48
CA SER A 17 -8.43 3.11 40.91
C SER A 17 -8.14 2.64 39.48
N LEU A 18 -8.33 1.35 39.18
CA LEU A 18 -8.13 0.81 37.83
C LEU A 18 -9.14 1.38 36.83
N VAL A 19 -10.42 1.48 37.21
CA VAL A 19 -11.45 2.14 36.39
C VAL A 19 -11.12 3.61 36.16
N ALA A 20 -10.63 4.32 37.18
CA ALA A 20 -10.21 5.71 37.03
C ALA A 20 -9.05 5.84 36.02
N LEU A 21 -8.05 4.95 36.08
CA LEU A 21 -6.96 4.91 35.11
C LEU A 21 -7.46 4.57 33.69
N ASP A 22 -8.38 3.62 33.56
CA ASP A 22 -9.00 3.25 32.28
C ASP A 22 -9.77 4.43 31.65
N THR A 23 -10.30 5.36 32.45
CA THR A 23 -10.92 6.59 31.94
C THR A 23 -9.91 7.70 31.64
N LEU A 24 -8.84 7.81 32.43
CA LEU A 24 -7.81 8.84 32.27
C LEU A 24 -6.94 8.59 31.03
N VAL A 25 -6.58 7.33 30.76
CA VAL A 25 -5.67 6.97 29.67
C VAL A 25 -6.19 7.42 28.30
N PRO A 26 -7.45 7.14 27.90
CA PRO A 26 -8.02 7.67 26.65
C PRO A 26 -8.04 9.20 26.60
N ALA A 27 -8.43 9.86 27.71
CA ALA A 27 -8.48 11.33 27.77
C ALA A 27 -7.10 11.98 27.59
N LEU A 28 -6.05 11.38 28.18
CA LEU A 28 -4.68 11.82 27.97
C LEU A 28 -4.23 11.58 26.53
N ILE A 29 -4.52 10.41 25.95
CA ILE A 29 -4.16 10.09 24.57
C ILE A 29 -4.79 11.08 23.59
N ASP A 30 -6.07 11.42 23.79
CA ASP A 30 -6.79 12.38 22.94
C ASP A 30 -6.18 13.79 23.03
N ALA A 31 -5.70 14.19 24.21
CA ALA A 31 -5.05 15.47 24.44
C ALA A 31 -3.61 15.57 23.89
N LEU A 32 -2.95 14.44 23.57
CA LEU A 32 -1.57 14.44 23.08
C LEU A 32 -1.46 14.84 21.60
N PRO A 33 -0.43 15.60 21.19
CA PRO A 33 -0.17 15.88 19.78
C PRO A 33 0.09 14.59 18.97
N ALA A 34 -0.32 14.57 17.69
CA ALA A 34 -0.12 13.44 16.77
C ALA A 34 1.31 12.84 16.76
N PRO A 35 2.42 13.61 16.71
CA PRO A 35 3.77 13.04 16.75
C PRO A 35 4.15 12.41 18.09
N VAL A 36 3.45 12.78 19.17
CA VAL A 36 3.61 12.14 20.49
C VAL A 36 2.80 10.85 20.55
N ARG A 37 1.57 10.85 20.01
CA ARG A 37 0.74 9.63 19.85
C ARG A 37 1.45 8.56 19.01
N ALA A 38 2.11 8.94 17.91
CA ALA A 38 2.83 8.01 17.04
C ALA A 38 4.00 7.28 17.74
N ARG A 39 4.64 7.93 18.73
CA ARG A 39 5.74 7.33 19.53
C ARG A 39 5.25 6.59 20.77
N LEU A 40 3.98 6.76 21.14
CA LEU A 40 3.41 6.24 22.37
C LEU A 40 3.41 4.70 22.39
N GLN A 41 3.16 4.04 21.25
CA GLN A 41 3.20 2.58 21.14
C GLN A 41 4.59 2.02 21.48
N GLY A 42 5.65 2.52 20.83
CA GLY A 42 7.01 2.05 21.09
C GLY A 42 7.49 2.36 22.52
N SER A 43 7.08 3.51 23.07
CA SER A 43 7.33 3.82 24.48
C SER A 43 6.60 2.85 25.41
N PHE A 44 5.32 2.58 25.15
CA PHE A 44 4.53 1.64 25.94
C PHE A 44 5.12 0.23 25.92
N ASP A 45 5.50 -0.28 24.74
CA ASP A 45 6.12 -1.59 24.59
C ASP A 45 7.45 -1.66 25.38
N THR A 46 8.27 -0.61 25.33
CA THR A 46 9.50 -0.52 26.11
C THR A 46 9.24 -0.57 27.63
N HIS A 47 8.24 0.18 28.11
CA HIS A 47 7.90 0.18 29.53
C HIS A 47 7.27 -1.15 29.97
N ALA A 48 6.49 -1.80 29.11
CA ALA A 48 5.94 -3.12 29.36
C ALA A 48 7.04 -4.18 29.51
N GLU A 49 8.07 -4.14 28.65
CA GLU A 49 9.24 -5.03 28.77
C GLU A 49 10.05 -4.80 30.05
N VAL A 50 10.24 -3.54 30.45
CA VAL A 50 10.87 -3.21 31.73
C VAL A 50 10.05 -3.78 32.89
N ALA A 51 8.72 -3.61 32.87
CA ALA A 51 7.84 -4.16 33.89
C ALA A 51 7.89 -5.70 33.95
N ARG A 52 7.85 -6.40 32.81
CA ARG A 52 8.05 -7.86 32.74
C ARG A 52 9.34 -8.28 33.42
N THR A 53 10.44 -7.60 33.09
CA THR A 53 11.77 -7.90 33.64
C THR A 53 11.82 -7.72 35.16
N LEU A 54 11.18 -6.68 35.69
CA LEU A 54 11.10 -6.42 37.13
C LEU A 54 10.20 -7.41 37.87
N MET A 55 9.21 -8.00 37.19
CA MET A 55 8.31 -8.99 37.77
C MET A 55 8.91 -10.41 37.83
N LEU A 56 9.88 -10.74 36.96
CA LEU A 56 10.53 -12.06 36.91
C LEU A 56 11.18 -12.52 38.24
N PRO A 57 11.95 -11.69 38.97
CA PRO A 57 12.58 -12.11 40.22
C PRO A 57 11.69 -11.95 41.47
N ALA A 58 10.48 -11.43 41.32
CA ALA A 58 9.60 -11.12 42.45
C ALA A 58 8.65 -12.29 42.74
N ASP A 59 8.36 -12.58 44.02
CA ASP A 59 7.35 -13.54 44.46
C ASP A 59 5.92 -13.01 44.15
N ILE A 60 5.59 -12.93 42.87
CA ILE A 60 4.31 -12.44 42.34
C ILE A 60 3.45 -13.63 41.93
N SER A 61 2.15 -13.55 42.23
CA SER A 61 1.19 -14.58 41.81
C SER A 61 1.04 -14.66 40.29
N ASP A 62 0.95 -15.88 39.75
CA ASP A 62 0.63 -16.15 38.34
C ASP A 62 -0.66 -15.44 37.86
N LEU A 63 -1.62 -15.22 38.77
CA LEU A 63 -2.84 -14.49 38.44
C LEU A 63 -2.57 -13.02 38.11
N VAL A 64 -1.62 -12.40 38.81
CA VAL A 64 -1.20 -11.02 38.56
C VAL A 64 -0.44 -10.94 37.24
N LEU A 65 0.44 -11.90 36.97
CA LEU A 65 1.18 -11.97 35.70
C LEU A 65 0.24 -12.14 34.50
N SER A 66 -0.73 -13.04 34.60
CA SER A 66 -1.72 -13.26 33.54
C SER A 66 -2.70 -12.09 33.37
N SER A 67 -3.02 -11.34 34.43
CA SER A 67 -3.79 -10.10 34.30
C SER A 67 -2.97 -9.02 33.61
N PHE A 68 -1.70 -8.85 34.01
CA PHE A 68 -0.79 -7.90 33.41
C PHE A 68 -0.64 -8.13 31.90
N GLU A 69 -0.38 -9.37 31.46
CA GLU A 69 -0.25 -9.67 30.02
C GLU A 69 -1.53 -9.38 29.23
N ARG A 70 -2.70 -9.70 29.79
CA ARG A 70 -3.99 -9.39 29.15
C ARG A 70 -4.21 -7.90 29.02
N ASP A 71 -3.89 -7.12 30.04
CA ASP A 71 -4.09 -5.67 30.04
C ASP A 71 -3.07 -4.96 29.16
N VAL A 72 -1.81 -5.43 29.13
CA VAL A 72 -0.80 -4.95 28.16
C VAL A 72 -1.25 -5.20 26.73
N ALA A 73 -1.74 -6.41 26.42
CA ALA A 73 -2.26 -6.72 25.09
C ALA A 73 -3.44 -5.82 24.73
N ARG A 74 -4.39 -5.62 25.65
CA ARG A 74 -5.56 -4.75 25.45
C ARG A 74 -5.15 -3.30 25.16
N ILE A 75 -4.26 -2.75 25.97
CA ILE A 75 -3.79 -1.37 25.82
C ILE A 75 -3.00 -1.21 24.53
N ALA A 76 -2.15 -2.18 24.16
CA ALA A 76 -1.44 -2.17 22.89
C ALA A 76 -2.41 -2.17 21.69
N THR A 77 -3.51 -2.93 21.75
CA THR A 77 -4.55 -2.89 20.72
C THR A 77 -5.23 -1.51 20.63
N SER A 78 -5.56 -0.90 21.78
CA SER A 78 -6.16 0.44 21.83
C SER A 78 -5.20 1.52 21.28
N LEU A 79 -3.92 1.47 21.64
CA LEU A 79 -2.90 2.39 21.16
C LEU A 79 -2.66 2.26 19.66
N ARG A 80 -2.64 1.04 19.11
CA ARG A 80 -2.60 0.81 17.66
C ARG A 80 -3.79 1.43 16.95
N ARG A 81 -5.00 1.28 17.50
CA ARG A 81 -6.23 1.86 16.92
C ARG A 81 -6.21 3.39 16.90
N VAL A 82 -5.63 4.02 17.92
CA VAL A 82 -5.43 5.48 17.96
C VAL A 82 -4.33 5.89 16.97
N ALA A 83 -3.25 5.13 16.84
CA ALA A 83 -2.21 5.39 15.86
C ALA A 83 -2.75 5.29 14.42
N THR A 84 -3.60 4.32 14.12
CA THR A 84 -4.27 4.21 12.80
C THR A 84 -5.31 5.31 12.59
N ALA A 85 -6.07 5.69 13.62
CA ALA A 85 -6.98 6.84 13.54
C ALA A 85 -6.23 8.18 13.37
N ALA A 86 -5.04 8.32 13.95
CA ALA A 86 -4.15 9.48 13.77
C ALA A 86 -3.36 9.45 12.44
N GLN A 87 -3.31 8.29 11.76
CA GLN A 87 -2.85 8.16 10.37
C GLN A 87 -3.91 8.60 9.35
N SER A 88 -5.11 8.99 9.80
CA SER A 88 -6.06 9.78 9.00
C SER A 88 -5.54 11.22 8.88
N GLY A 89 -4.41 11.41 8.20
CA GLY A 89 -4.11 12.69 7.59
C GLY A 89 -5.21 13.04 6.58
N PRO A 90 -5.31 14.30 6.12
CA PRO A 90 -6.30 14.72 5.12
C PRO A 90 -6.15 14.01 3.75
N VAL A 91 -5.11 13.19 3.57
CA VAL A 91 -4.78 12.51 2.32
C VAL A 91 -5.15 11.05 2.39
N GLU A 92 -5.95 10.63 1.41
CA GLU A 92 -6.36 9.24 1.26
C GLU A 92 -5.11 8.36 1.10
N ALA A 93 -4.92 7.40 2.01
CA ALA A 93 -3.75 6.50 2.06
C ALA A 93 -3.44 5.86 0.70
N LEU A 94 -4.46 5.70 -0.13
CA LEU A 94 -4.35 5.23 -1.50
C LEU A 94 -3.37 6.06 -2.35
N LEU A 95 -3.38 7.39 -2.24
CA LEU A 95 -2.54 8.25 -3.07
C LEU A 95 -1.05 8.09 -2.76
N LEU A 96 -0.71 7.60 -1.56
CA LEU A 96 0.66 7.31 -1.15
C LEU A 96 1.13 5.92 -1.61
N THR A 97 0.28 5.13 -2.26
CA THR A 97 0.66 3.85 -2.87
C THR A 97 1.27 4.01 -4.26
N THR A 98 0.91 5.08 -4.98
CA THR A 98 1.26 5.30 -6.38
C THR A 98 2.46 6.22 -6.50
N ALA A 99 3.42 5.85 -7.35
CA ALA A 99 4.62 6.61 -7.63
C ALA A 99 4.64 7.11 -9.09
N ALA A 100 5.12 8.34 -9.28
CA ALA A 100 5.49 8.85 -10.60
C ALA A 100 6.83 8.22 -11.01
N ILE A 101 6.89 7.58 -12.17
CA ILE A 101 8.11 6.98 -12.71
C ILE A 101 8.62 7.85 -13.85
N THR A 102 9.91 8.21 -13.83
CA THR A 102 10.61 8.72 -15.01
C THR A 102 11.79 7.82 -15.32
N THR A 103 11.91 7.36 -16.56
CA THR A 103 12.94 6.42 -16.99
C THR A 103 14.06 7.14 -17.73
N PHE A 104 15.31 6.72 -17.55
CA PHE A 104 16.46 7.40 -18.13
C PHE A 104 17.42 6.45 -18.83
N ALA A 105 17.97 6.89 -19.97
CA ALA A 105 19.20 6.34 -20.54
C ALA A 105 20.33 7.32 -20.24
N ARG A 106 21.24 6.97 -19.32
CA ARG A 106 22.22 7.89 -18.74
C ARG A 106 21.54 9.14 -18.18
N TYR A 107 21.82 10.30 -18.74
CA TYR A 107 21.24 11.58 -18.32
C TYR A 107 20.00 12.00 -19.14
N ARG A 108 19.58 11.20 -20.13
CA ARG A 108 18.46 11.52 -21.02
C ARG A 108 17.18 10.87 -20.50
N SER A 109 16.20 11.71 -20.15
CA SER A 109 14.83 11.26 -19.88
C SER A 109 14.21 10.63 -21.14
N LEU A 110 13.59 9.46 -20.98
CA LEU A 110 12.93 8.71 -22.06
C LEU A 110 11.41 8.82 -21.98
N THR A 111 10.82 8.26 -20.92
CA THR A 111 9.36 8.16 -20.75
C THR A 111 8.97 8.49 -19.31
N ARG A 112 7.71 8.91 -19.14
CA ARG A 112 7.05 9.05 -17.84
C ARG A 112 5.93 8.02 -17.77
N ALA A 113 5.80 7.38 -16.63
CA ALA A 113 4.85 6.33 -16.37
C ALA A 113 4.34 6.41 -14.92
N SER A 114 3.44 5.50 -14.59
CA SER A 114 2.98 5.29 -13.23
C SER A 114 3.54 3.97 -12.70
N GLY A 115 3.64 3.88 -11.39
CA GLY A 115 3.85 2.61 -10.71
C GLY A 115 3.21 2.67 -9.34
N PHE A 116 3.30 1.57 -8.61
CA PHE A 116 2.85 1.52 -7.23
C PHE A 116 3.73 0.60 -6.39
N PHE A 117 3.64 0.77 -5.09
CA PHE A 117 4.39 -0.02 -4.14
C PHE A 117 3.60 -1.28 -3.75
N PHE A 118 4.29 -2.41 -3.73
CA PHE A 118 3.77 -3.69 -3.26
C PHE A 118 4.70 -4.27 -2.22
N ARG A 119 4.15 -4.73 -1.09
CA ARG A 119 4.88 -5.34 0.02
C ARG A 119 4.54 -6.82 0.11
N ARG A 120 5.60 -7.63 0.16
CA ARG A 120 5.53 -9.06 0.46
C ARG A 120 6.43 -9.32 1.65
N ASP A 121 5.83 -9.64 2.79
CA ASP A 121 6.54 -9.79 4.05
C ASP A 121 7.36 -8.53 4.37
N ALA A 122 8.68 -8.65 4.57
CA ALA A 122 9.57 -7.50 4.82
C ALA A 122 10.11 -6.83 3.54
N ARG A 123 9.76 -7.33 2.35
CA ARG A 123 10.33 -6.88 1.07
C ARG A 123 9.38 -5.91 0.37
N LEU A 124 9.95 -4.81 -0.13
CA LEU A 124 9.21 -3.78 -0.86
C LEU A 124 9.56 -3.84 -2.35
N PHE A 125 8.55 -3.71 -3.20
CA PHE A 125 8.69 -3.71 -4.65
C PHE A 125 8.03 -2.48 -5.25
N LEU A 126 8.68 -1.91 -6.27
CA LEU A 126 8.04 -1.03 -7.23
C LEU A 126 7.45 -1.87 -8.36
N VAL A 127 6.15 -1.74 -8.59
CA VAL A 127 5.41 -2.40 -9.67
C VAL A 127 5.13 -1.40 -10.78
N SER A 128 5.33 -1.81 -12.04
CA SER A 128 4.84 -1.09 -13.22
C SER A 128 4.68 -2.09 -14.38
N ASN A 129 4.33 -1.60 -15.58
CA ASN A 129 4.32 -2.47 -16.76
C ASN A 129 5.72 -2.85 -17.19
N ARG A 130 5.87 -4.03 -17.78
CA ARG A 130 7.12 -4.54 -18.35
C ARG A 130 7.73 -3.56 -19.36
N HIS A 131 6.88 -2.99 -20.24
CA HIS A 131 7.31 -2.03 -21.24
C HIS A 131 7.86 -0.69 -20.67
N VAL A 132 7.62 -0.39 -19.40
CA VAL A 132 8.24 0.78 -18.72
C VAL A 132 9.71 0.48 -18.38
N PHE A 133 10.02 -0.76 -18.00
CA PHE A 133 11.38 -1.21 -17.69
C PHE A 133 12.19 -1.52 -18.95
N ALA A 134 11.56 -2.13 -19.96
CA ALA A 134 12.18 -2.39 -21.26
C ALA A 134 11.12 -2.69 -22.32
N ASP A 135 11.22 -2.06 -23.48
CA ASP A 135 10.40 -2.40 -24.65
C ASP A 135 11.24 -2.40 -25.93
N ALA A 136 11.51 -3.61 -26.44
CA ALA A 136 12.27 -3.80 -27.66
C ALA A 136 11.54 -3.27 -28.90
N ALA A 137 10.20 -3.29 -28.92
CA ALA A 137 9.41 -2.89 -30.10
C ALA A 137 9.52 -1.37 -30.35
N SER A 138 9.52 -0.56 -29.29
CA SER A 138 9.74 0.89 -29.38
C SER A 138 11.21 1.32 -29.26
N GLY A 139 12.13 0.38 -28.98
CA GLY A 139 13.53 0.68 -28.71
C GLY A 139 13.77 1.36 -27.34
N HIS A 140 12.84 1.22 -26.41
CA HIS A 140 12.91 1.77 -25.06
C HIS A 140 13.80 0.91 -24.16
N GLN A 141 15.00 1.42 -23.82
CA GLN A 141 16.02 0.72 -23.03
C GLN A 141 16.62 1.65 -21.96
N PRO A 142 15.90 1.90 -20.84
CA PRO A 142 16.42 2.69 -19.74
C PRO A 142 17.51 1.97 -18.93
N GLU A 143 18.47 2.70 -18.40
CA GLU A 143 19.52 2.19 -17.50
C GLU A 143 19.06 2.27 -16.03
N HIS A 144 18.26 3.28 -15.70
CA HIS A 144 17.68 3.48 -14.38
C HIS A 144 16.32 4.18 -14.49
N LEU A 145 15.58 4.19 -13.39
CA LEU A 145 14.38 5.00 -13.23
C LEU A 145 14.46 5.84 -11.97
N GLU A 146 13.66 6.89 -11.92
CA GLU A 146 13.47 7.75 -10.76
C GLU A 146 12.02 7.70 -10.31
N VAL A 147 11.81 7.65 -9.00
CA VAL A 147 10.50 7.76 -8.36
C VAL A 147 10.46 8.89 -7.33
N VAL A 148 9.35 9.61 -7.28
CA VAL A 148 9.11 10.63 -6.25
C VAL A 148 8.56 9.94 -5.00
N VAL A 149 9.15 10.21 -3.83
CA VAL A 149 8.76 9.64 -2.53
C VAL A 149 8.60 10.78 -1.52
N HIS A 150 7.45 10.86 -0.87
CA HIS A 150 7.22 11.83 0.20
C HIS A 150 8.11 11.55 1.40
N THR A 151 8.42 12.59 2.17
CA THR A 151 9.37 12.52 3.30
C THR A 151 8.84 13.10 4.60
N ASP A 152 7.60 13.62 4.56
CA ASP A 152 6.91 14.21 5.69
C ASP A 152 5.41 13.94 5.54
N VAL A 153 4.81 13.34 6.57
CA VAL A 153 3.38 12.97 6.56
C VAL A 153 2.46 14.16 6.85
N GLN A 154 3.01 15.24 7.41
CA GLN A 154 2.25 16.47 7.71
C GLN A 154 2.42 17.53 6.61
N ASP A 155 3.50 17.44 5.82
CA ASP A 155 3.79 18.34 4.71
C ASP A 155 4.13 17.56 3.44
N LEU A 156 3.10 17.31 2.63
CA LEU A 156 3.25 16.55 1.38
C LEU A 156 3.95 17.33 0.26
N SER A 157 4.30 18.60 0.47
CA SER A 157 5.22 19.30 -0.44
C SER A 157 6.65 18.81 -0.32
N ARG A 158 6.98 18.12 0.78
CA ARG A 158 8.30 17.58 1.04
C ARG A 158 8.43 16.19 0.46
N ALA A 159 8.97 16.12 -0.74
CA ALA A 159 9.33 14.87 -1.40
C ALA A 159 10.81 14.85 -1.80
N THR A 160 11.31 13.65 -2.06
CA THR A 160 12.64 13.43 -2.63
C THR A 160 12.54 12.50 -3.83
N VAL A 161 13.57 12.52 -4.67
CA VAL A 161 13.67 11.66 -5.85
C VAL A 161 14.58 10.49 -5.51
N LEU A 162 14.03 9.29 -5.63
CA LEU A 162 14.74 8.03 -5.44
C LEU A 162 15.14 7.46 -6.81
N GLY A 163 16.44 7.44 -7.10
CA GLY A 163 17.00 6.78 -8.26
C GLY A 163 17.19 5.27 -8.03
N LEU A 164 16.65 4.45 -8.93
CA LEU A 164 16.72 2.99 -8.86
C LEU A 164 17.35 2.43 -10.15
N PRO A 165 18.52 1.76 -10.05
CA PRO A 165 19.15 1.14 -11.21
C PRO A 165 18.30 -0.04 -11.71
N LEU A 166 18.23 -0.22 -13.03
CA LEU A 166 17.52 -1.34 -13.63
C LEU A 166 18.42 -2.53 -13.92
N PHE A 167 19.74 -2.30 -13.99
CA PHE A 167 20.73 -3.31 -14.32
C PHE A 167 21.92 -3.26 -13.36
N ARG A 168 22.53 -4.41 -13.10
CA ARG A 168 23.83 -4.56 -12.46
C ARG A 168 24.63 -5.60 -13.21
N ASP A 169 25.84 -5.24 -13.64
CA ASP A 169 26.73 -6.12 -14.41
C ASP A 169 26.05 -6.72 -15.66
N GLY A 170 25.17 -5.94 -16.30
CA GLY A 170 24.39 -6.34 -17.48
C GLY A 170 23.17 -7.22 -17.18
N LEU A 171 22.93 -7.61 -15.94
CA LEU A 171 21.78 -8.40 -15.53
C LEU A 171 20.63 -7.49 -15.04
N PRO A 172 19.37 -7.77 -15.44
CA PRO A 172 18.23 -7.00 -14.96
C PRO A 172 18.01 -7.24 -13.46
N LEU A 173 17.80 -6.14 -12.73
CA LEU A 173 17.43 -6.15 -11.30
C LEU A 173 15.92 -6.30 -11.10
N TRP A 174 15.13 -6.05 -12.15
CA TRP A 174 13.69 -6.23 -12.17
C TRP A 174 13.32 -7.65 -12.61
N ARG A 175 12.07 -8.04 -12.33
CA ARG A 175 11.52 -9.36 -12.61
C ARG A 175 10.29 -9.22 -13.50
N GLU A 176 10.16 -10.11 -14.47
CA GLU A 176 9.00 -10.27 -15.34
C GLU A 176 8.48 -11.70 -15.28
N ALA A 177 7.25 -11.89 -15.76
CA ALA A 177 6.60 -13.19 -15.85
C ALA A 177 6.18 -13.48 -17.29
N SER A 178 5.95 -14.75 -17.57
CA SER A 178 5.29 -15.20 -18.79
C SER A 178 4.32 -16.32 -18.44
N ASP A 179 3.22 -16.40 -19.18
CA ASP A 179 2.26 -17.49 -19.09
C ASP A 179 2.12 -18.20 -20.46
N GLN A 180 1.14 -19.09 -20.60
CA GLN A 180 0.93 -19.84 -21.84
C GLN A 180 0.58 -18.95 -23.04
N ALA A 181 0.08 -17.73 -22.82
CA ALA A 181 -0.23 -16.76 -23.86
C ALA A 181 0.95 -15.82 -24.18
N GLY A 182 2.06 -15.93 -23.43
CA GLY A 182 3.30 -15.21 -23.70
C GLY A 182 3.73 -14.30 -22.54
N PRO A 183 4.52 -13.24 -22.84
CA PRO A 183 4.98 -12.29 -21.84
C PRO A 183 3.82 -11.56 -21.17
N VAL A 184 3.86 -11.48 -19.85
CA VAL A 184 2.95 -10.65 -19.07
C VAL A 184 3.53 -9.24 -18.99
N ASP A 185 2.76 -8.22 -19.36
CA ASP A 185 3.21 -6.82 -19.32
C ASP A 185 3.11 -6.23 -17.90
N VAL A 186 3.67 -6.94 -16.92
CA VAL A 186 3.85 -6.52 -15.53
C VAL A 186 5.25 -6.90 -15.08
N ALA A 187 5.93 -5.98 -14.43
CA ALA A 187 7.25 -6.20 -13.88
C ALA A 187 7.39 -5.55 -12.50
N VAL A 188 8.29 -6.12 -11.70
CA VAL A 188 8.59 -5.64 -10.35
C VAL A 188 10.08 -5.39 -10.16
N LEU A 189 10.42 -4.31 -9.47
CA LEU A 189 11.79 -4.02 -9.02
C LEU A 189 11.81 -3.98 -7.50
N GLU A 190 12.63 -4.82 -6.89
CA GLU A 190 12.79 -4.83 -5.44
C GLU A 190 13.57 -3.58 -4.98
N ILE A 191 13.05 -2.89 -3.97
CA ILE A 191 13.70 -1.74 -3.33
C ILE A 191 14.31 -2.24 -2.03
N ALA A 192 15.63 -2.30 -1.97
CA ALA A 192 16.32 -2.69 -0.75
C ALA A 192 16.09 -1.64 0.36
N PRO A 193 15.96 -2.04 1.64
CA PRO A 193 15.71 -1.10 2.74
C PRO A 193 16.69 0.08 2.81
N GLY A 194 17.96 -0.14 2.46
CA GLY A 194 18.99 0.90 2.44
C GLY A 194 18.91 1.90 1.29
N GLN A 195 18.02 1.68 0.30
CA GLN A 195 17.79 2.62 -0.80
C GLN A 195 16.73 3.67 -0.44
N LEU A 196 15.83 3.37 0.49
CA LEU A 196 14.80 4.32 0.91
C LEU A 196 15.38 5.39 1.86
N PRO A 197 14.96 6.65 1.74
CA PRO A 197 15.19 7.64 2.78
C PRO A 197 14.64 7.16 4.13
N ALA A 198 15.35 7.45 5.22
CA ALA A 198 14.95 7.04 6.57
C ALA A 198 13.57 7.57 7.00
N ASN A 199 13.15 8.70 6.42
CA ASN A 199 11.87 9.34 6.65
C ASN A 199 10.89 9.19 5.47
N ALA A 200 11.08 8.20 4.59
CA ALA A 200 10.17 7.94 3.49
C ALA A 200 8.72 7.74 3.99
N VAL A 201 7.78 8.40 3.35
CA VAL A 201 6.35 8.32 3.60
C VAL A 201 5.71 7.74 2.35
N LEU A 202 5.34 6.46 2.42
CA LEU A 202 4.63 5.75 1.38
C LEU A 202 3.70 4.70 2.00
N GLN A 203 2.74 4.25 1.21
CA GLN A 203 1.92 3.07 1.50
C GLN A 203 2.20 2.01 0.44
N ALA A 204 1.93 0.74 0.74
CA ALA A 204 2.13 -0.33 -0.22
C ALA A 204 0.94 -1.29 -0.15
N PHE A 205 0.52 -1.80 -1.31
CA PHE A 205 -0.43 -2.90 -1.36
C PHE A 205 0.23 -4.18 -0.85
N GLU A 206 -0.54 -5.05 -0.21
CA GLU A 206 -0.11 -6.35 0.28
C GLU A 206 -0.87 -7.49 -0.39
N ALA A 207 -0.43 -8.72 -0.15
CA ALA A 207 -1.11 -9.90 -0.68
C ALA A 207 -2.60 -9.98 -0.29
N SER A 208 -2.97 -9.45 0.88
CA SER A 208 -4.37 -9.35 1.33
C SER A 208 -5.21 -8.38 0.50
N ASP A 209 -4.60 -7.38 -0.13
CA ASP A 209 -5.31 -6.38 -0.93
C ASP A 209 -5.72 -6.93 -2.30
N LEU A 210 -5.13 -8.04 -2.74
CA LEU A 210 -5.52 -8.75 -3.98
C LEU A 210 -6.77 -9.60 -3.78
N GLN A 211 -6.99 -10.09 -2.56
CA GLN A 211 -8.06 -11.04 -2.26
C GLN A 211 -9.44 -10.40 -2.45
N ALA A 212 -10.35 -11.11 -3.10
CA ALA A 212 -11.74 -10.67 -3.29
C ALA A 212 -12.56 -10.72 -1.99
N GLY A 213 -12.17 -11.55 -1.02
CA GLY A 213 -13.01 -11.84 0.14
C GLY A 213 -14.33 -12.48 -0.30
N ASP A 214 -15.43 -12.07 0.31
CA ASP A 214 -16.79 -12.52 -0.02
C ASP A 214 -17.47 -11.67 -1.10
N GLU A 215 -16.71 -10.79 -1.78
CA GLU A 215 -17.26 -9.88 -2.78
C GLU A 215 -16.96 -10.31 -4.22
N ASP A 216 -18.00 -10.69 -4.96
CA ASP A 216 -17.87 -10.93 -6.41
C ASP A 216 -17.57 -9.63 -7.17
N ILE A 217 -16.70 -9.75 -8.20
CA ILE A 217 -16.40 -8.69 -9.17
C ILE A 217 -17.25 -8.95 -10.42
N ALA A 218 -18.09 -7.98 -10.78
CA ALA A 218 -19.03 -8.09 -11.89
C ALA A 218 -18.75 -7.06 -12.98
N ILE A 219 -19.09 -7.40 -14.23
CA ILE A 219 -19.04 -6.45 -15.36
C ILE A 219 -19.85 -5.19 -15.00
N GLY A 220 -19.28 -4.02 -15.29
CA GLY A 220 -19.88 -2.73 -14.94
C GLY A 220 -19.53 -2.23 -13.54
N ASP A 221 -18.85 -3.02 -12.71
CA ASP A 221 -18.35 -2.55 -11.41
C ASP A 221 -17.49 -1.29 -11.58
N ALA A 222 -17.68 -0.34 -10.66
CA ALA A 222 -16.93 0.90 -10.63
C ALA A 222 -15.49 0.65 -10.16
N LEU A 223 -14.55 1.06 -10.99
CA LEU A 223 -13.11 0.95 -10.75
C LEU A 223 -12.48 2.35 -10.62
N THR A 224 -11.33 2.40 -9.98
CA THR A 224 -10.50 3.61 -9.88
C THR A 224 -9.08 3.29 -10.35
N ILE A 225 -8.58 4.08 -11.29
CA ILE A 225 -7.20 4.00 -11.79
C ILE A 225 -6.44 5.21 -11.25
N VAL A 226 -5.40 5.00 -10.45
CA VAL A 226 -4.65 6.07 -9.79
C VAL A 226 -3.27 6.19 -10.41
N GLY A 227 -2.97 7.30 -11.08
CA GLY A 227 -1.71 7.42 -11.82
C GLY A 227 -1.33 8.85 -12.20
N PHE A 228 -0.35 8.96 -13.08
CA PHE A 228 0.26 10.20 -13.56
C PHE A 228 0.05 10.36 -15.08
N PRO A 229 -1.20 10.58 -15.54
CA PRO A 229 -1.50 10.68 -16.97
C PRO A 229 -0.72 11.84 -17.58
N MET A 230 0.08 11.56 -18.62
CA MET A 230 0.98 12.52 -19.28
C MET A 230 2.00 13.17 -18.32
N GLY A 231 2.23 12.55 -17.16
CA GLY A 231 2.99 13.16 -16.06
C GLY A 231 2.29 14.35 -15.40
N PHE A 232 1.00 14.56 -15.67
CA PHE A 232 0.16 15.55 -14.98
C PHE A 232 -0.15 15.06 -13.57
N HIS A 233 0.05 15.94 -12.60
CA HIS A 233 -0.16 15.72 -11.18
C HIS A 233 -0.15 17.05 -10.44
N ASP A 234 -0.48 17.02 -9.16
CA ASP A 234 -0.25 18.16 -8.27
C ASP A 234 1.27 18.40 -8.13
N THR A 235 1.79 19.49 -8.67
CA THR A 235 3.23 19.79 -8.61
C THR A 235 3.69 20.34 -7.26
N VAL A 236 2.75 20.70 -6.38
CA VAL A 236 3.04 21.13 -5.01
C VAL A 236 3.12 19.91 -4.11
N HIS A 237 2.10 19.05 -4.12
CA HIS A 237 2.01 17.90 -3.20
C HIS A 237 2.45 16.58 -3.81
N HIS A 238 2.83 16.54 -5.09
CA HIS A 238 3.30 15.36 -5.79
C HIS A 238 2.34 14.15 -5.80
N LEU A 239 1.04 14.39 -5.69
CA LEU A 239 0.02 13.35 -5.59
C LEU A 239 -0.51 12.92 -6.96
N ALA A 240 -0.77 11.63 -7.11
CA ALA A 240 -1.36 11.04 -8.30
C ALA A 240 -2.81 11.52 -8.53
N VAL A 241 -3.28 11.38 -9.77
CA VAL A 241 -4.67 11.66 -10.14
C VAL A 241 -5.46 10.35 -10.17
N ALA A 242 -6.62 10.33 -9.51
CA ALA A 242 -7.58 9.24 -9.60
C ALA A 242 -8.54 9.45 -10.78
N ARG A 243 -8.74 8.42 -11.59
CA ARG A 243 -9.71 8.38 -12.69
C ARG A 243 -10.73 7.28 -12.44
N SER A 244 -12.01 7.62 -12.57
CA SER A 244 -13.08 6.63 -12.61
C SER A 244 -12.95 5.76 -13.87
N ALA A 245 -13.26 4.49 -13.70
CA ALA A 245 -13.28 3.47 -14.74
C ALA A 245 -14.44 2.50 -14.48
N SER A 246 -14.83 1.70 -15.47
CA SER A 246 -15.72 0.55 -15.27
C SER A 246 -15.07 -0.72 -15.81
N LEU A 247 -15.41 -1.86 -15.21
CA LEU A 247 -15.01 -3.16 -15.74
C LEU A 247 -15.78 -3.46 -17.04
N ALA A 248 -15.05 -3.62 -18.15
CA ALA A 248 -15.62 -3.73 -19.50
C ALA A 248 -15.52 -5.14 -20.11
N SER A 249 -15.03 -6.13 -19.36
CA SER A 249 -15.06 -7.54 -19.74
C SER A 249 -15.31 -8.43 -18.52
N ALA A 250 -15.69 -9.69 -18.73
CA ALA A 250 -15.86 -10.64 -17.64
C ALA A 250 -14.57 -10.80 -16.82
N TYR A 251 -14.63 -10.50 -15.53
CA TYR A 251 -13.49 -10.68 -14.62
C TYR A 251 -13.25 -12.17 -14.34
N GLY A 252 -11.99 -12.57 -14.22
CA GLY A 252 -11.58 -13.97 -14.09
C GLY A 252 -11.54 -14.73 -15.42
N ILE A 253 -12.03 -14.14 -16.51
CA ILE A 253 -11.88 -14.68 -17.87
C ILE A 253 -10.72 -13.96 -18.55
N ARG A 254 -9.76 -14.74 -19.05
CA ARG A 254 -8.60 -14.23 -19.81
C ARG A 254 -9.04 -13.62 -21.14
N PHE A 255 -8.88 -12.30 -21.30
CA PHE A 255 -9.21 -11.62 -22.56
C PHE A 255 -8.22 -12.00 -23.65
N GLN A 256 -8.70 -12.46 -24.80
CA GLN A 256 -7.87 -13.02 -25.89
C GLN A 256 -6.86 -14.09 -25.41
N ARG A 257 -7.23 -14.88 -24.39
CA ARG A 257 -6.39 -15.88 -23.71
C ARG A 257 -5.21 -15.31 -22.92
N GLN A 258 -5.03 -13.99 -22.88
CA GLN A 258 -4.01 -13.33 -22.07
C GLN A 258 -4.52 -13.11 -20.64
N GLY A 259 -3.61 -13.07 -19.66
CA GLY A 259 -3.88 -12.76 -18.25
C GLY A 259 -4.35 -11.32 -17.99
N CYS A 260 -5.25 -10.79 -18.81
CA CYS A 260 -5.75 -9.43 -18.75
C CYS A 260 -7.28 -9.38 -18.91
N PHE A 261 -7.83 -8.20 -18.60
CA PHE A 261 -9.23 -7.83 -18.74
C PHE A 261 -9.34 -6.39 -19.28
N LEU A 262 -10.54 -5.99 -19.67
CA LEU A 262 -10.82 -4.67 -20.22
C LEU A 262 -11.39 -3.72 -19.18
N THR A 263 -10.97 -2.45 -19.25
CA THR A 263 -11.58 -1.35 -18.50
C THR A 263 -11.97 -0.21 -19.43
N ASP A 264 -13.14 0.37 -19.24
CA ASP A 264 -13.55 1.62 -19.90
C ASP A 264 -13.13 2.80 -19.01
N ALA A 265 -12.20 3.61 -19.52
CA ALA A 265 -11.67 4.77 -18.82
C ALA A 265 -10.96 5.72 -19.78
N ARG A 266 -11.11 7.03 -19.53
CA ARG A 266 -10.29 8.07 -20.18
C ARG A 266 -8.89 8.13 -19.57
N THR A 267 -8.05 7.17 -19.95
CA THR A 267 -6.63 7.12 -19.56
C THR A 267 -5.78 7.81 -20.62
N HIS A 268 -4.56 8.21 -20.29
CA HIS A 268 -3.61 8.78 -21.26
C HIS A 268 -2.24 8.12 -21.12
N ARG A 269 -1.35 8.27 -22.13
CA ARG A 269 0.07 7.89 -22.02
C ARG A 269 0.62 8.40 -20.69
N GLY A 270 1.39 7.58 -19.97
CA GLY A 270 1.86 7.89 -18.61
C GLY A 270 1.04 7.25 -17.50
N SER A 271 -0.16 6.74 -17.81
CA SER A 271 -0.95 5.93 -16.88
C SER A 271 -0.47 4.47 -16.82
N SER A 272 0.36 4.02 -17.76
CA SER A 272 0.97 2.69 -17.77
C SER A 272 1.57 2.37 -16.40
N GLY A 273 1.19 1.23 -15.82
CA GLY A 273 1.64 0.76 -14.52
C GLY A 273 0.80 1.24 -13.35
N ALA A 274 -0.24 2.06 -13.59
CA ALA A 274 -1.14 2.50 -12.54
C ALA A 274 -1.95 1.31 -11.97
N PRO A 275 -2.15 1.25 -10.63
CA PRO A 275 -3.03 0.27 -10.03
C PRO A 275 -4.48 0.48 -10.48
N VAL A 276 -5.17 -0.63 -10.75
CA VAL A 276 -6.60 -0.70 -11.04
C VAL A 276 -7.31 -1.26 -9.83
N LEU A 277 -8.21 -0.45 -9.26
CA LEU A 277 -8.72 -0.67 -7.92
C LEU A 277 -10.23 -0.75 -7.91
N ARG A 278 -10.75 -1.61 -7.03
CA ARG A 278 -12.17 -1.66 -6.68
C ARG A 278 -12.33 -1.25 -5.23
N ARG A 279 -13.29 -0.39 -4.92
CA ARG A 279 -13.61 -0.05 -3.52
C ARG A 279 -14.35 -1.21 -2.87
N ARG A 280 -13.91 -1.66 -1.70
CA ARG A 280 -14.60 -2.69 -0.93
C ARG A 280 -15.90 -2.11 -0.35
N ARG A 281 -17.00 -2.86 -0.43
CA ARG A 281 -18.31 -2.47 0.11
C ARG A 281 -18.34 -2.70 1.62
N GLN A 282 -17.76 -3.81 2.06
CA GLN A 282 -17.59 -4.15 3.47
C GLN A 282 -16.14 -3.93 3.85
N HIS A 283 -15.88 -2.82 4.53
CA HIS A 283 -14.57 -2.52 5.09
C HIS A 283 -14.75 -2.17 6.56
N ASP A 284 -14.29 -3.07 7.43
CA ASP A 284 -14.21 -2.78 8.86
C ASP A 284 -13.09 -1.77 9.08
N ALA A 285 -13.30 -0.81 9.98
CA ALA A 285 -12.34 0.26 10.28
C ALA A 285 -10.98 -0.22 10.86
N GLY A 286 -10.72 -1.54 10.85
CA GLY A 286 -9.43 -2.17 11.17
C GLY A 286 -8.90 -3.16 10.12
N SER A 287 -9.57 -3.33 8.97
CA SER A 287 -9.22 -4.34 7.95
C SER A 287 -8.44 -3.74 6.77
N GLY A 288 -7.15 -3.44 6.92
CA GLY A 288 -6.27 -3.07 5.79
C GLY A 288 -6.72 -1.82 5.02
N MET A 289 -6.48 -1.77 3.71
CA MET A 289 -6.92 -0.67 2.83
C MET A 289 -8.36 -0.90 2.34
N PRO A 290 -9.24 0.13 2.23
CA PRO A 290 -10.61 -0.02 1.73
C PRO A 290 -10.69 -0.29 0.20
N TRP A 291 -9.56 -0.67 -0.40
CA TRP A 291 -9.37 -0.86 -1.82
C TRP A 291 -8.85 -2.26 -2.08
N GLN A 292 -9.43 -2.94 -3.07
CA GLN A 292 -8.92 -4.16 -3.62
C GLN A 292 -8.10 -3.84 -4.88
N LEU A 293 -6.86 -4.34 -4.95
CA LEU A 293 -6.03 -4.26 -6.14
C LEU A 293 -6.38 -5.43 -7.07
N ILE A 294 -7.05 -5.12 -8.18
CA ILE A 294 -7.55 -6.14 -9.11
C ILE A 294 -6.74 -6.25 -10.40
N GLY A 295 -5.94 -5.23 -10.72
CA GLY A 295 -5.06 -5.26 -11.88
C GLY A 295 -4.08 -4.11 -11.99
N VAL A 296 -3.29 -4.15 -13.06
CA VAL A 296 -2.30 -3.13 -13.44
C VAL A 296 -2.66 -2.60 -14.82
N HIS A 297 -2.97 -1.30 -14.92
CA HIS A 297 -3.29 -0.65 -16.19
C HIS A 297 -2.09 -0.74 -17.14
N SER A 298 -2.32 -1.11 -18.40
CA SER A 298 -1.30 -1.22 -19.44
C SER A 298 -1.58 -0.23 -20.56
N THR A 299 -2.01 -0.68 -21.73
CA THR A 299 -2.22 0.17 -22.90
C THR A 299 -3.70 0.36 -23.23
N ARG A 300 -4.00 1.38 -24.03
CA ARG A 300 -5.31 1.46 -24.69
C ARG A 300 -5.47 0.30 -25.67
N MET A 301 -6.66 -0.27 -25.73
CA MET A 301 -7.03 -1.20 -26.80
C MET A 301 -7.40 -0.40 -28.03
N ASP A 302 -6.86 -0.80 -29.16
CA ASP A 302 -7.26 -0.24 -30.44
C ASP A 302 -7.55 -1.37 -31.44
N MET A 303 -8.56 -1.15 -32.29
CA MET A 303 -8.88 -2.04 -33.39
C MET A 303 -8.02 -1.65 -34.58
N HIS A 304 -7.07 -2.50 -34.97
CA HIS A 304 -6.43 -2.37 -36.27
C HIS A 304 -7.24 -3.22 -37.28
N PRO A 305 -7.79 -2.64 -38.37
CA PRO A 305 -7.48 -1.34 -38.98
C PRO A 305 -8.67 -0.35 -38.88
N ARG A 306 -8.83 0.37 -37.78
CA ARG A 306 -9.81 1.46 -37.74
C ARG A 306 -9.35 2.65 -38.59
N ASP A 307 -10.31 3.37 -39.16
CA ASP A 307 -10.02 4.64 -39.84
C ASP A 307 -9.95 5.75 -38.78
N GLU A 308 -8.77 6.26 -38.47
CA GLU A 308 -8.60 7.29 -37.43
C GLU A 308 -9.37 8.59 -37.69
N ALA A 309 -9.77 8.87 -38.94
CA ALA A 309 -10.54 10.05 -39.31
C ALA A 309 -12.06 9.87 -39.13
N GLN A 310 -12.55 8.63 -39.15
CA GLN A 310 -13.98 8.30 -39.09
C GLN A 310 -14.37 7.60 -37.79
N ASP A 311 -13.46 6.81 -37.23
CA ASP A 311 -13.68 5.96 -36.07
C ASP A 311 -13.04 6.57 -34.81
N GLU A 312 -13.86 6.91 -33.82
CA GLU A 312 -13.37 7.21 -32.48
C GLU A 312 -12.64 5.99 -31.90
N SER A 313 -11.64 6.25 -31.04
CA SER A 313 -11.00 5.16 -30.30
C SER A 313 -12.03 4.40 -29.46
N LEU A 314 -11.86 3.09 -29.30
CA LEU A 314 -12.80 2.26 -28.52
C LEU A 314 -13.10 2.77 -27.10
N GLY A 315 -12.22 3.61 -26.51
CA GLY A 315 -12.31 4.00 -25.10
C GLY A 315 -11.93 2.89 -24.12
N LEU A 316 -11.55 1.72 -24.65
CA LEU A 316 -11.19 0.54 -23.88
C LEU A 316 -9.69 0.51 -23.60
N ASN A 317 -9.33 -0.08 -22.47
CA ASN A 317 -7.97 -0.25 -22.02
C ASN A 317 -7.74 -1.68 -21.55
N LEU A 318 -6.51 -2.16 -21.67
CA LEU A 318 -6.06 -3.40 -21.04
C LEU A 318 -5.59 -3.15 -19.61
N ALA A 319 -5.95 -4.08 -18.73
CA ALA A 319 -5.37 -4.22 -17.41
C ALA A 319 -4.97 -5.68 -17.19
N TRP A 320 -3.76 -5.92 -16.67
CA TRP A 320 -3.29 -7.27 -16.31
C TRP A 320 -3.75 -7.63 -14.91
N TYR A 321 -4.14 -8.89 -14.68
CA TYR A 321 -4.56 -9.35 -13.35
C TYR A 321 -3.43 -9.16 -12.33
N ALA A 322 -3.78 -8.66 -11.14
CA ALA A 322 -2.81 -8.36 -10.09
C ALA A 322 -2.26 -9.61 -9.38
N ASP A 323 -2.88 -10.79 -9.57
CA ASP A 323 -2.44 -12.06 -8.98
C ASP A 323 -1.02 -12.47 -9.41
N VAL A 324 -0.57 -12.03 -10.59
CA VAL A 324 0.81 -12.21 -11.08
C VAL A 324 1.86 -11.65 -10.11
N LEU A 325 1.50 -10.66 -9.28
CA LEU A 325 2.40 -10.08 -8.27
C LEU A 325 2.83 -11.13 -7.24
N ASN A 326 1.99 -12.10 -6.91
CA ASN A 326 2.37 -13.19 -6.00
C ASN A 326 3.51 -14.03 -6.57
N THR A 327 3.48 -14.29 -7.88
CA THR A 327 4.54 -15.03 -8.59
C THR A 327 5.81 -14.19 -8.71
N LEU A 328 5.68 -12.92 -9.09
CA LEU A 328 6.80 -12.01 -9.31
C LEU A 328 7.59 -11.69 -8.02
N THR A 329 6.89 -11.68 -6.88
CA THR A 329 7.46 -11.31 -5.57
C THR A 329 7.81 -12.50 -4.70
N ALA A 330 7.58 -13.74 -5.16
CA ALA A 330 8.01 -14.95 -4.48
C ALA A 330 9.53 -14.95 -4.22
N ASP A 331 9.94 -15.72 -3.21
CA ASP A 331 11.35 -15.96 -2.93
C ASP A 331 12.01 -16.73 -4.09
N ARG A 332 13.28 -16.43 -4.32
CA ARG A 332 14.13 -17.11 -5.32
C ARG A 332 15.05 -18.10 -4.63
#